data_AF-A0A6A5E1X2-F1
#
_entry.id   AF-A0A6A5E1X2-F1
#
_cell.length_a   1.000
_cell.length_b   1.000
_cell.length_c   1.000
_cell.angle_alpha   90.00
_cell.angle_beta   90.00
_cell.angle_gamma   90.00
#
_symmetry.space_group_name_H-M   'P 1'
#
loop_
_entity.id
_entity.type
_entity.pdbx_description
1 polymer ?
#
loop_
_entity_poly.entity_id
_entity_poly.type
_entity_poly.pdbx_seq_one_letter_code
_entity_poly.pdbx_strand_id
1 'polypeptide(L)'
;MDNVKTLNNMADSSKMVYFIYSYLAWIGLYDDMDSWEWSLSEKSFYKPGETEFRHWKTGEPNNKSGKEHCTEMYDTGLWNDNDCETSRRAVCVDVRGPNLTFIFNNISMKWTQAQSYCRQHHTDLASIRNMTENQKVRDVAAGHSVWIGLFRESWKWSDGSNSSFRYWSQKTKEPNNNLGAEACVAADFEVSGKWEDWPCHYRRAFICYGPEVVPVSKKVVKVKFENKNNLDLNDPAVKKAMLKQVHLEMLYAKFQADWTHDLGRD
;
A
#
# COMPACT_ATOMS: atom_id res chain seq x y z
N MET A 1 -14.51 -8.62 -11.41
CA MET A 1 -15.23 -7.79 -12.40
C MET A 1 -16.45 -7.10 -11.79
N ASP A 2 -17.08 -7.71 -10.78
CA ASP A 2 -18.23 -7.12 -10.07
C ASP A 2 -17.88 -5.86 -9.27
N ASN A 3 -16.72 -5.82 -8.59
CA ASN A 3 -16.33 -4.65 -7.78
C ASN A 3 -16.21 -3.33 -8.56
N VAL A 4 -15.76 -3.37 -9.83
CA VAL A 4 -15.63 -2.16 -10.68
C VAL A 4 -17.00 -1.69 -11.16
N LYS A 5 -17.92 -2.61 -11.45
CA LYS A 5 -19.33 -2.26 -11.75
C LYS A 5 -20.00 -1.63 -10.55
N THR A 6 -19.74 -2.12 -9.34
CA THR A 6 -20.26 -1.53 -8.10
C THR A 6 -19.74 -0.09 -7.94
N LEU A 7 -18.46 0.16 -8.19
CA LEU A 7 -17.86 1.50 -8.04
C LEU A 7 -18.44 2.53 -9.03
N ASN A 8 -18.61 2.15 -10.29
CA ASN A 8 -19.24 3.00 -11.31
C ASN A 8 -20.72 3.30 -11.02
N ASN A 9 -21.43 2.39 -10.33
CA ASN A 9 -22.83 2.59 -9.96
C ASN A 9 -23.01 3.34 -8.62
N MET A 10 -21.98 3.36 -7.76
CA MET A 10 -22.01 4.05 -6.46
C MET A 10 -21.43 5.47 -6.51
N ALA A 11 -20.62 5.78 -7.52
CA ALA A 11 -20.06 7.10 -7.72
C ALA A 11 -21.13 8.08 -8.23
N ASP A 12 -21.57 8.99 -7.37
CA ASP A 12 -22.43 10.11 -7.77
C ASP A 12 -21.59 11.23 -8.39
N SER A 13 -21.36 11.13 -9.70
CA SER A 13 -20.57 12.11 -10.47
C SER A 13 -21.13 13.53 -10.39
N SER A 14 -22.42 13.70 -10.08
CA SER A 14 -23.04 15.03 -9.92
C SER A 14 -22.52 15.78 -8.68
N LYS A 15 -21.94 15.06 -7.70
CA LYS A 15 -21.34 15.63 -6.49
C LYS A 15 -19.85 15.94 -6.64
N MET A 16 -19.22 15.55 -7.74
CA MET A 16 -17.80 15.80 -8.01
C MET A 16 -17.62 17.24 -8.55
N VAL A 17 -17.91 18.23 -7.71
CA VAL A 17 -17.96 19.65 -8.11
C VAL A 17 -16.54 20.24 -8.15
N TYR A 18 -15.93 20.27 -9.34
CA TYR A 18 -14.82 21.18 -9.67
C TYR A 18 -14.91 21.62 -11.14
N PHE A 19 -14.50 22.86 -11.43
CA PHE A 19 -14.73 23.52 -12.72
C PHE A 19 -14.00 22.89 -13.94
N ILE A 20 -13.02 22.01 -13.72
CA ILE A 20 -12.29 21.26 -14.77
C ILE A 20 -12.04 19.84 -14.24
N TYR A 21 -12.28 18.81 -15.07
CA TYR A 21 -12.11 17.39 -14.72
C TYR A 21 -12.99 16.88 -13.56
N SER A 22 -14.26 17.28 -13.53
CA SER A 22 -15.26 16.82 -12.54
C SER A 22 -15.55 15.31 -12.58
N TYR A 23 -14.95 14.56 -13.50
CA TYR A 23 -15.10 13.12 -13.65
C TYR A 23 -13.92 12.32 -13.10
N LEU A 24 -12.86 12.99 -12.61
CA LEU A 24 -11.70 12.34 -11.98
C LEU A 24 -11.84 12.39 -10.46
N ALA A 25 -11.73 11.24 -9.81
CA ALA A 25 -11.69 11.17 -8.34
C ALA A 25 -10.47 10.37 -7.86
N TRP A 26 -9.78 10.89 -6.83
CA TRP A 26 -8.71 10.18 -6.17
C TRP A 26 -9.18 8.86 -5.57
N ILE A 27 -8.39 7.81 -5.79
CA ILE A 27 -8.51 6.53 -5.10
C ILE A 27 -7.30 6.32 -4.18
N GLY A 28 -7.36 5.31 -3.32
CA GLY A 28 -6.30 5.05 -2.34
C GLY A 28 -4.99 4.47 -2.89
N LEU A 29 -4.81 4.36 -4.21
CA LEU A 29 -3.58 3.83 -4.81
C LEU A 29 -2.58 4.98 -5.03
N TYR A 30 -1.33 4.79 -4.64
CA TYR A 30 -0.26 5.78 -4.80
C TYR A 30 1.11 5.12 -4.99
N ASP A 31 2.03 5.80 -5.67
CA ASP A 31 3.42 5.34 -5.87
C ASP A 31 4.32 5.87 -4.75
N ASP A 32 4.84 4.96 -3.93
CA ASP A 32 5.74 5.26 -2.81
C ASP A 32 7.20 5.15 -3.27
N MET A 33 7.73 6.23 -3.83
CA MET A 33 9.08 6.27 -4.44
C MET A 33 10.21 6.04 -3.43
N ASP A 34 9.94 6.21 -2.13
CA ASP A 34 10.95 6.05 -1.08
C ASP A 34 11.00 4.63 -0.51
N SER A 35 10.05 3.77 -0.88
CA SER A 35 9.92 2.43 -0.31
C SER A 35 10.75 1.33 -0.96
N TRP A 36 12.06 1.51 -0.85
CA TRP A 36 13.04 0.54 -1.33
C TRP A 36 13.27 -0.59 -0.32
N GLU A 37 13.20 -1.83 -0.80
CA GLU A 37 13.38 -3.04 -0.03
C GLU A 37 14.49 -3.91 -0.63
N TRP A 38 15.18 -4.66 0.23
CA TRP A 38 16.13 -5.67 -0.22
C TRP A 38 15.40 -6.98 -0.54
N SER A 39 15.81 -7.62 -1.63
CA SER A 39 15.24 -8.89 -2.09
C SER A 39 15.43 -10.03 -1.08
N LEU A 40 16.53 -10.00 -0.33
CA LEU A 40 16.77 -10.94 0.77
C LEU A 40 15.87 -10.58 1.95
N SER A 41 14.79 -11.34 2.13
CA SER A 41 13.72 -11.03 3.09
C SER A 41 14.01 -11.37 4.55
N GLU A 42 15.10 -12.09 4.82
CA GLU A 42 15.43 -12.59 6.16
C GLU A 42 15.84 -11.45 7.11
N LYS A 43 14.89 -10.91 7.86
CA LYS A 43 15.14 -9.75 8.76
C LYS A 43 16.22 -9.99 9.80
N SER A 44 16.42 -11.23 10.23
CA SER A 44 17.48 -11.62 11.19
C SER A 44 18.90 -11.46 10.63
N PHE A 45 19.04 -11.37 9.29
CA PHE A 45 20.31 -11.10 8.62
C PHE A 45 20.80 -9.65 8.85
N TYR A 46 19.87 -8.69 8.95
CA TYR A 46 20.18 -7.28 9.05
C TYR A 46 20.25 -6.82 10.51
N LYS A 47 21.29 -6.05 10.84
CA LYS A 47 21.33 -5.27 12.07
C LYS A 47 20.50 -3.98 11.91
N PRO A 48 20.09 -3.34 13.02
CA PRO A 48 19.38 -2.07 12.96
C PRO A 48 20.12 -1.05 12.08
N GLY A 49 19.42 -0.49 11.09
CA GLY A 49 19.94 0.50 10.14
C GLY A 49 20.66 -0.06 8.91
N GLU A 50 21.00 -1.35 8.87
CA GLU A 50 21.69 -1.96 7.71
C GLU A 50 20.80 -1.99 6.46
N THR A 51 19.47 -2.00 6.63
CA THR A 51 18.50 -1.94 5.53
C THR A 51 18.41 -0.57 4.88
N GLU A 52 18.90 0.48 5.53
CA GLU A 52 18.73 1.88 5.11
C GLU A 52 19.91 2.42 4.30
N PHE A 53 21.01 1.67 4.19
CA PHE A 53 22.16 2.12 3.41
C PHE A 53 21.79 2.32 1.94
N ARG A 54 22.06 3.51 1.42
CA ARG A 54 21.85 3.87 0.01
C ARG A 54 23.10 4.54 -0.55
N HIS A 55 23.50 4.16 -1.75
CA HIS A 55 24.62 4.78 -2.46
C HIS A 55 24.20 5.25 -3.86
N TRP A 56 23.05 5.90 -3.93
CA TRP A 56 22.50 6.50 -5.13
C TRP A 56 23.49 7.49 -5.77
N LYS A 57 23.57 7.45 -7.10
CA LYS A 57 24.18 8.53 -7.88
C LYS A 57 23.35 9.81 -7.67
N THR A 58 24.00 10.98 -7.73
CA THR A 58 23.29 12.26 -7.72
C THR A 58 22.18 12.28 -8.79
N GLY A 59 20.97 12.62 -8.36
CA GLY A 59 19.76 12.64 -9.19
C GLY A 59 18.94 11.35 -9.16
N GLU A 60 19.43 10.27 -8.55
CA GLU A 60 18.73 8.99 -8.39
C GLU A 60 18.21 8.81 -6.94
N PRO A 61 17.17 7.97 -6.73
CA PRO A 61 16.34 7.35 -7.76
C PRO A 61 15.41 8.38 -8.43
N ASN A 62 15.17 8.24 -9.73
CA ASN A 62 14.41 9.21 -10.51
C ASN A 62 13.07 8.67 -11.06
N ASN A 63 12.85 7.36 -10.97
CA ASN A 63 11.65 6.66 -11.42
C ASN A 63 11.26 7.02 -12.88
N LYS A 64 12.21 6.98 -13.81
CA LYS A 64 11.99 7.47 -15.18
C LYS A 64 10.79 6.78 -15.82
N SER A 65 9.85 7.60 -16.32
CA SER A 65 8.62 7.14 -16.96
C SER A 65 7.77 6.17 -16.12
N GLY A 66 7.96 6.16 -14.79
CA GLY A 66 7.16 5.34 -13.86
C GLY A 66 7.46 3.85 -13.95
N LYS A 67 8.67 3.47 -14.38
CA LYS A 67 9.04 2.07 -14.65
C LYS A 67 10.32 1.62 -13.98
N GLU A 68 11.08 2.53 -13.38
CA GLU A 68 12.38 2.22 -12.79
C GLU A 68 12.22 1.75 -11.35
N HIS A 69 12.03 0.43 -11.19
CA HIS A 69 11.70 -0.19 -9.89
C HIS A 69 12.78 -1.11 -9.36
N CYS A 70 13.88 -1.29 -10.10
CA CYS A 70 14.95 -2.22 -9.78
C CYS A 70 16.31 -1.50 -9.78
N THR A 71 17.20 -1.85 -8.86
CA THR A 71 18.45 -1.11 -8.70
C THR A 71 19.62 -1.78 -9.41
N GLU A 72 20.27 -1.02 -10.29
CA GLU A 72 21.60 -1.36 -10.82
C GLU A 72 22.69 -0.57 -10.09
N MET A 73 23.85 -1.20 -9.93
CA MET A 73 25.09 -0.54 -9.55
C MET A 73 25.92 -0.30 -10.82
N TYR A 74 26.41 0.92 -11.01
CA TYR A 74 27.38 1.25 -12.06
C TYR A 74 28.79 0.76 -11.70
N ASP A 75 29.69 0.74 -12.69
CA ASP A 75 31.12 0.45 -12.50
C ASP A 75 31.82 1.38 -11.50
N THR A 76 31.32 2.60 -11.33
CA THR A 76 31.76 3.56 -10.29
C THR A 76 31.41 3.10 -8.86
N GLY A 77 30.45 2.20 -8.71
CA GLY A 77 29.87 1.77 -7.43
C GLY A 77 28.63 2.54 -7.00
N LEU A 78 28.26 3.62 -7.71
CA LEU A 78 27.03 4.38 -7.47
C LEU A 78 25.81 3.69 -8.07
N TRP A 79 24.64 3.92 -7.49
CA TRP A 79 23.41 3.21 -7.85
C TRP A 79 22.46 4.04 -8.72
N ASN A 80 21.65 3.33 -9.49
CA ASN A 80 20.60 3.85 -10.35
C ASN A 80 19.37 2.95 -10.25
N ASP A 81 18.18 3.52 -10.18
CA ASP A 81 16.96 2.77 -10.47
C ASP A 81 16.79 2.63 -11.97
N ASN A 82 16.38 1.45 -12.42
CA ASN A 82 16.24 1.13 -13.83
C ASN A 82 15.04 0.21 -14.02
N ASP A 83 14.52 0.17 -15.25
CA ASP A 83 13.44 -0.71 -15.64
C ASP A 83 13.86 -2.16 -15.40
N CYS A 84 13.10 -2.86 -14.55
CA CYS A 84 13.33 -4.25 -14.17
C CYS A 84 13.40 -5.20 -15.39
N GLU A 85 12.81 -4.80 -16.52
CA GLU A 85 12.80 -5.54 -17.78
C GLU A 85 14.09 -5.35 -18.60
N THR A 86 14.97 -4.42 -18.20
CA THR A 86 16.30 -4.28 -18.78
C THR A 86 17.15 -5.51 -18.46
N SER A 87 17.96 -5.95 -19.43
CA SER A 87 18.90 -7.04 -19.19
C SER A 87 20.23 -6.51 -18.66
N ARG A 88 20.63 -6.95 -17.46
CA ARG A 88 21.94 -6.69 -16.85
C ARG A 88 22.52 -7.97 -16.28
N ARG A 89 23.85 -7.96 -16.12
CA ARG A 89 24.56 -8.92 -15.28
C ARG A 89 24.18 -8.70 -13.84
N ALA A 90 24.49 -9.63 -12.94
CA ALA A 90 24.06 -9.53 -11.56
C ALA A 90 25.16 -9.94 -10.58
N VAL A 91 25.07 -9.44 -9.36
CA VAL A 91 25.88 -9.94 -8.24
C VAL A 91 24.95 -10.62 -7.24
N CYS A 92 25.20 -11.89 -6.98
CA CYS A 92 24.53 -12.66 -5.93
C CYS A 92 25.27 -12.52 -4.59
N VAL A 93 24.59 -12.87 -3.50
CA VAL A 93 25.19 -13.07 -2.18
C VAL A 93 24.99 -14.51 -1.72
N ASP A 94 26.04 -15.08 -1.13
CA ASP A 94 25.97 -16.30 -0.32
C ASP A 94 26.16 -15.95 1.15
N VAL A 95 25.15 -16.27 1.97
CA VAL A 95 25.15 -16.04 3.41
C VAL A 95 25.38 -17.37 4.12
N ARG A 96 26.47 -17.47 4.90
CA ARG A 96 26.82 -18.65 5.70
C ARG A 96 27.17 -18.23 7.13
N GLY A 97 26.17 -18.18 7.99
CA GLY A 97 26.32 -17.65 9.35
C GLY A 97 26.71 -16.16 9.31
N PRO A 98 27.81 -15.73 9.97
CA PRO A 98 28.25 -14.34 9.93
C PRO A 98 29.00 -13.95 8.64
N ASN A 99 29.38 -14.93 7.82
CA ASN A 99 30.16 -14.70 6.62
C ASN A 99 29.26 -14.49 5.41
N LEU A 100 29.62 -13.53 4.57
CA LEU A 100 28.96 -13.25 3.30
C LEU A 100 29.99 -13.22 2.17
N THR A 101 29.62 -13.79 1.03
CA THR A 101 30.42 -13.79 -0.18
C THR A 101 29.60 -13.19 -1.32
N PHE A 102 30.20 -12.31 -2.12
CA PHE A 102 29.57 -11.76 -3.31
C PHE A 102 30.05 -12.53 -4.54
N ILE A 103 29.12 -12.93 -5.41
CA ILE A 103 29.40 -13.74 -6.60
C ILE A 103 28.91 -13.00 -7.83
N PHE A 104 29.82 -12.67 -8.74
CA PHE A 104 29.47 -12.08 -10.03
C PHE A 104 28.92 -13.14 -10.99
N ASN A 105 27.77 -12.85 -11.58
CA ASN A 105 27.21 -13.63 -12.68
C ASN A 105 27.28 -12.82 -13.99
N ASN A 106 28.01 -13.36 -14.96
CA ASN A 106 28.26 -12.74 -16.25
C ASN A 106 27.11 -12.91 -17.28
N ILE A 107 25.99 -13.54 -16.90
CA ILE A 107 24.83 -13.72 -17.75
C ILE A 107 23.90 -12.51 -17.60
N SER A 108 23.58 -11.83 -18.71
CA SER A 108 22.62 -10.72 -18.70
C SER A 108 21.18 -11.24 -18.60
N MET A 109 20.44 -10.77 -17.59
CA MET A 109 19.09 -11.19 -17.25
C MET A 109 18.24 -9.99 -16.82
N LYS A 110 16.91 -10.11 -16.90
CA LYS A 110 15.99 -9.20 -16.22
C LYS A 110 16.16 -9.30 -14.71
N TRP A 111 15.77 -8.28 -13.96
CA TRP A 111 16.01 -8.28 -12.51
C TRP A 111 15.36 -9.49 -11.80
N THR A 112 14.11 -9.80 -12.13
CA THR A 112 13.37 -10.95 -11.58
C THR A 112 13.99 -12.30 -11.95
N GLN A 113 14.56 -12.40 -13.15
CA GLN A 113 15.30 -13.58 -13.60
C GLN A 113 16.63 -13.72 -12.86
N ALA A 114 17.35 -12.61 -12.67
CA ALA A 114 18.60 -12.58 -11.91
C ALA A 114 18.37 -12.95 -10.43
N GLN A 115 17.31 -12.44 -9.81
CA GLN A 115 16.89 -12.84 -8.46
C GLN A 115 16.62 -14.34 -8.38
N SER A 116 15.83 -14.87 -9.32
CA SER A 116 15.49 -16.29 -9.38
C SER A 116 16.75 -17.15 -9.54
N TYR A 117 17.68 -16.74 -10.41
CA TYR A 117 18.97 -17.40 -10.56
C TYR A 117 19.76 -17.40 -9.24
N CYS A 118 19.90 -16.24 -8.60
CA CYS A 118 20.66 -16.15 -7.36
C CYS A 118 20.03 -16.99 -6.24
N ARG A 119 18.70 -17.07 -6.14
CA ARG A 119 18.03 -17.95 -5.16
C ARG A 119 18.14 -19.44 -5.48
N GLN A 120 18.32 -19.79 -6.75
CA GLN A 120 18.50 -21.17 -7.18
C GLN A 120 19.93 -21.68 -6.91
N HIS A 121 20.93 -20.81 -7.04
CA HIS A 121 22.35 -21.18 -6.99
C HIS A 121 23.10 -20.66 -5.76
N HIS A 122 22.56 -19.66 -5.08
CA HIS A 122 23.14 -18.91 -3.96
C HIS A 122 22.04 -18.58 -2.93
N THR A 123 22.22 -17.53 -2.11
CA THR A 123 21.18 -17.07 -1.18
C THR A 123 20.17 -16.14 -1.86
N ASP A 124 20.61 -15.00 -2.40
CA ASP A 124 19.77 -14.03 -3.12
C ASP A 124 20.65 -13.08 -3.96
N LEU A 125 20.07 -12.07 -4.62
CA LEU A 125 20.81 -10.92 -5.13
C LEU A 125 21.50 -10.17 -3.98
N ALA A 126 22.61 -9.50 -4.32
CA ALA A 126 23.44 -8.82 -3.34
C ALA A 126 22.68 -7.74 -2.57
N SER A 127 22.56 -7.91 -1.25
CA SER A 127 22.22 -6.84 -0.33
C SER A 127 23.48 -6.10 0.11
N ILE A 128 23.45 -4.77 0.10
CA ILE A 128 24.61 -3.93 0.42
C ILE A 128 24.30 -3.09 1.65
N ARG A 129 24.95 -3.40 2.76
CA ARG A 129 24.60 -2.86 4.07
C ARG A 129 25.47 -1.68 4.51
N ASN A 130 26.57 -1.44 3.81
CA ASN A 130 27.53 -0.38 4.10
C ASN A 130 28.50 -0.17 2.92
N MET A 131 29.32 0.87 3.03
CA MET A 131 30.31 1.24 2.00
C MET A 131 31.37 0.17 1.75
N THR A 132 31.74 -0.63 2.77
CA THR A 132 32.73 -1.72 2.59
C THR A 132 32.17 -2.82 1.70
N GLU A 133 30.89 -3.18 1.87
CA GLU A 133 30.20 -4.12 0.99
C GLU A 133 29.98 -3.54 -0.40
N ASN A 134 29.65 -2.25 -0.50
CA ASN A 134 29.52 -1.56 -1.78
C ASN A 134 30.79 -1.66 -2.63
N GLN A 135 31.94 -1.42 -1.99
CA GLN A 135 33.26 -1.53 -2.59
C GLN A 135 33.53 -2.95 -3.09
N LYS A 136 33.24 -3.97 -2.27
CA LYS A 136 33.42 -5.38 -2.67
C LYS A 136 32.55 -5.77 -3.86
N VAL A 137 31.28 -5.36 -3.89
CA VAL A 137 30.38 -5.64 -5.01
C VAL A 137 30.89 -4.96 -6.28
N ARG A 138 31.33 -3.70 -6.20
CA ARG A 138 31.94 -2.99 -7.32
C ARG A 138 33.15 -3.72 -7.89
N ASP A 139 34.05 -4.19 -7.02
CA ASP A 139 35.27 -4.87 -7.43
C ASP A 139 34.98 -6.23 -8.06
N VAL A 140 34.03 -6.98 -7.49
CA VAL A 140 33.57 -8.28 -8.03
C VAL A 140 32.83 -8.11 -9.36
N ALA A 141 32.12 -7.00 -9.57
CA ALA A 141 31.43 -6.69 -10.82
C ALA A 141 32.37 -6.41 -12.01
N ALA A 142 33.68 -6.31 -11.77
CA ALA A 142 34.72 -6.25 -12.80
C ALA A 142 34.49 -5.16 -13.87
N GLY A 143 34.01 -3.98 -13.46
CA GLY A 143 33.76 -2.84 -14.35
C GLY A 143 32.45 -2.92 -15.13
N HIS A 144 31.56 -3.85 -14.81
CA HIS A 144 30.22 -3.93 -15.40
C HIS A 144 29.16 -3.26 -14.52
N SER A 145 28.14 -2.68 -15.16
CA SER A 145 26.89 -2.36 -14.47
C SER A 145 26.11 -3.64 -14.17
N VAL A 146 25.67 -3.80 -12.93
CA VAL A 146 25.10 -5.04 -12.40
C VAL A 146 23.83 -4.80 -11.61
N TRP A 147 22.88 -5.74 -11.70
CA TRP A 147 21.77 -5.82 -10.76
C TRP A 147 22.26 -6.14 -9.36
N ILE A 148 21.70 -5.41 -8.39
CA ILE A 148 21.78 -5.70 -6.96
C ILE A 148 20.37 -5.96 -6.41
N GLY A 149 20.27 -6.45 -5.18
CA GLY A 149 19.01 -6.93 -4.61
C GLY A 149 18.03 -5.83 -4.18
N LEU A 150 18.37 -4.55 -4.33
CA LEU A 150 17.46 -3.47 -3.97
C LEU A 150 16.40 -3.31 -5.07
N PHE A 151 15.13 -3.26 -4.65
CA PHE A 151 13.99 -3.06 -5.52
C PHE A 151 12.91 -2.26 -4.78
N ARG A 152 11.91 -1.76 -5.50
CA ARG A 152 10.72 -1.16 -4.90
C ARG A 152 9.47 -1.83 -5.46
N GLU A 153 8.49 -2.06 -4.60
CA GLU A 153 7.16 -2.43 -5.08
C GLU A 153 6.40 -1.16 -5.46
N SER A 154 6.08 -1.03 -6.74
CA SER A 154 5.30 0.11 -7.24
C SER A 154 3.82 -0.02 -6.87
N TRP A 155 3.20 1.11 -6.54
CA TRP A 155 1.76 1.25 -6.27
C TRP A 155 1.27 0.53 -5.01
N LYS A 156 1.11 1.28 -3.92
CA LYS A 156 0.58 0.82 -2.64
C LYS A 156 -0.83 1.34 -2.41
N TRP A 157 -1.62 0.59 -1.66
CA TRP A 157 -2.92 1.03 -1.19
C TRP A 157 -2.80 1.74 0.15
N SER A 158 -3.52 2.84 0.31
CA SER A 158 -3.53 3.68 1.52
C SER A 158 -4.09 2.98 2.76
N ASP A 159 -4.81 1.88 2.57
CA ASP A 159 -5.31 1.03 3.66
C ASP A 159 -4.33 -0.10 4.06
N GLY A 160 -3.18 -0.20 3.37
CA GLY A 160 -2.18 -1.25 3.57
C GLY A 160 -2.54 -2.60 2.95
N SER A 161 -3.62 -2.70 2.17
CA SER A 161 -3.98 -3.95 1.49
C SER A 161 -2.99 -4.31 0.38
N ASN A 162 -2.74 -5.61 0.20
CA ASN A 162 -1.76 -6.12 -0.76
C ASN A 162 -2.39 -6.60 -2.09
N SER A 163 -3.30 -5.80 -2.66
CA SER A 163 -3.96 -6.15 -3.92
C SER A 163 -3.10 -5.77 -5.13
N SER A 164 -2.82 -6.74 -6.00
CA SER A 164 -2.11 -6.54 -7.28
C SER A 164 -3.03 -6.14 -8.44
N PHE A 165 -4.34 -6.04 -8.22
CA PHE A 165 -5.28 -5.63 -9.26
C PHE A 165 -4.99 -4.20 -9.73
N ARG A 166 -4.90 -4.01 -11.05
CA ARG A 166 -4.69 -2.70 -11.67
C ARG A 166 -5.69 -2.50 -12.81
N TYR A 167 -6.28 -1.31 -12.89
CA TYR A 167 -7.30 -0.96 -13.88
C TYR A 167 -6.91 0.28 -14.71
N TRP A 168 -5.62 0.38 -15.05
CA TRP A 168 -5.04 1.47 -15.83
C TRP A 168 -5.71 1.70 -17.18
N SER A 169 -5.79 2.97 -17.58
CA SER A 169 -6.28 3.38 -18.89
C SER A 169 -5.28 3.06 -20.00
N GLN A 170 -5.62 2.09 -20.84
CA GLN A 170 -4.82 1.77 -22.04
C GLN A 170 -4.95 2.85 -23.13
N LYS A 171 -6.03 3.63 -23.09
CA LYS A 171 -6.29 4.71 -24.07
C LYS A 171 -5.29 5.84 -23.91
N THR A 172 -4.98 6.22 -22.67
CA THR A 172 -4.01 7.26 -22.31
C THR A 172 -2.61 6.71 -22.03
N LYS A 173 -2.44 5.38 -22.04
CA LYS A 173 -1.17 4.65 -21.83
C LYS A 173 -0.63 4.78 -20.40
N GLU A 174 -1.52 4.61 -19.43
CA GLU A 174 -1.22 4.74 -18.01
C GLU A 174 -0.63 3.46 -17.38
N PRO A 175 0.11 3.59 -16.26
CA PRO A 175 0.62 4.85 -15.72
C PRO A 175 1.76 5.39 -16.59
N ASN A 176 1.81 6.70 -16.78
CA ASN A 176 2.76 7.34 -17.70
C ASN A 176 3.85 8.17 -16.99
N ASN A 177 3.65 8.48 -15.69
CA ASN A 177 4.50 9.32 -14.86
C ASN A 177 4.93 10.62 -15.56
N ASN A 178 3.95 11.40 -16.02
CA ASN A 178 4.19 12.59 -16.82
C ASN A 178 5.12 13.56 -16.08
N LEU A 179 6.21 13.95 -16.75
CA LEU A 179 7.27 14.82 -16.19
C LEU A 179 7.89 14.31 -14.87
N GLY A 180 7.72 13.03 -14.52
CA GLY A 180 8.26 12.45 -13.29
C GLY A 180 7.55 12.91 -12.01
N ALA A 181 6.30 13.41 -12.11
CA ALA A 181 5.61 14.06 -11.01
C ALA A 181 4.26 13.43 -10.65
N GLU A 182 3.94 12.24 -11.17
CA GLU A 182 2.62 11.61 -11.01
C GLU A 182 2.70 10.40 -10.08
N ALA A 183 2.45 10.63 -8.80
CA ALA A 183 2.54 9.61 -7.75
C ALA A 183 1.17 9.23 -7.14
N CYS A 184 0.06 9.86 -7.55
CA CYS A 184 -1.27 9.57 -7.02
C CYS A 184 -2.20 9.08 -8.13
N VAL A 185 -3.18 8.25 -7.81
CA VAL A 185 -4.05 7.62 -8.82
C VAL A 185 -5.47 8.14 -8.74
N ALA A 186 -5.99 8.61 -9.87
CA ALA A 186 -7.38 8.99 -10.04
C ALA A 186 -8.13 7.97 -10.91
N ALA A 187 -9.38 7.68 -10.55
CA ALA A 187 -10.31 6.98 -11.41
C ALA A 187 -11.06 7.97 -12.30
N ASP A 188 -11.04 7.73 -13.61
CA ASP A 188 -11.74 8.49 -14.64
C ASP A 188 -13.11 7.86 -14.92
N PHE A 189 -14.18 8.52 -14.47
CA PHE A 189 -15.56 8.09 -14.66
C PHE A 189 -16.13 8.38 -16.05
N GLU A 190 -15.52 9.25 -16.87
CA GLU A 190 -15.89 9.39 -18.28
C GLU A 190 -15.45 8.17 -19.10
N VAL A 191 -14.37 7.49 -18.69
CA VAL A 191 -13.92 6.23 -19.29
C VAL A 191 -14.13 5.01 -18.39
N SER A 192 -15.32 4.90 -17.78
CA SER A 192 -15.75 3.70 -17.05
C SER A 192 -14.91 3.35 -15.82
N GLY A 193 -14.35 4.35 -15.15
CA GLY A 193 -13.57 4.22 -13.91
C GLY A 193 -12.14 3.74 -14.13
N LYS A 194 -11.59 3.88 -15.36
CA LYS A 194 -10.19 3.53 -15.65
C LYS A 194 -9.23 4.46 -14.93
N TRP A 195 -8.05 3.95 -14.58
CA TRP A 195 -7.11 4.67 -13.72
C TRP A 195 -6.06 5.43 -14.50
N GLU A 196 -5.69 6.59 -13.97
CA GLU A 196 -4.61 7.46 -14.44
C GLU A 196 -3.78 7.90 -13.24
N ASP A 197 -2.46 7.96 -13.39
CA ASP A 197 -1.60 8.64 -12.42
C ASP A 197 -1.59 10.14 -12.66
N TRP A 198 -1.53 10.90 -11.58
CA TRP A 198 -1.57 12.36 -11.59
C TRP A 198 -0.71 12.93 -10.45
N PRO A 199 -0.27 14.19 -10.56
CA PRO A 199 0.39 14.87 -9.45
C PRO A 199 -0.52 15.00 -8.23
N CYS A 200 -0.04 14.50 -7.10
CA CYS A 200 -0.80 14.43 -5.84
C CYS A 200 -1.33 15.78 -5.32
N HIS A 201 -0.72 16.89 -5.73
CA HIS A 201 -1.10 18.23 -5.27
C HIS A 201 -2.38 18.77 -5.94
N TYR A 202 -2.90 18.10 -6.98
CA TYR A 202 -4.16 18.51 -7.59
C TYR A 202 -5.35 18.27 -6.64
N ARG A 203 -6.17 19.30 -6.49
CA ARG A 203 -7.44 19.21 -5.76
C ARG A 203 -8.46 18.48 -6.64
N ARG A 204 -8.96 17.34 -6.17
CA ARG A 204 -10.00 16.54 -6.84
C ARG A 204 -10.98 15.99 -5.81
N ALA A 205 -12.13 15.52 -6.27
CA ALA A 205 -12.97 14.63 -5.47
C ALA A 205 -12.18 13.37 -5.10
N PHE A 206 -12.60 12.65 -4.07
CA PHE A 206 -11.94 11.41 -3.64
C PHE A 206 -12.97 10.38 -3.17
N ILE A 207 -12.58 9.11 -3.23
CA ILE A 207 -13.44 7.97 -2.87
C ILE A 207 -12.89 7.33 -1.59
N CYS A 208 -13.76 7.13 -0.61
CA CYS A 208 -13.46 6.36 0.59
C CYS A 208 -14.34 5.11 0.63
N TYR A 209 -13.84 4.08 1.29
CA TYR A 209 -14.63 2.93 1.74
C TYR A 209 -14.39 2.73 3.23
N GLY A 210 -15.37 2.13 3.88
CA GLY A 210 -15.30 1.75 5.29
C GLY A 210 -15.96 0.40 5.49
N PRO A 211 -15.97 -0.11 6.74
CA PRO A 211 -16.84 -1.24 7.05
C PRO A 211 -18.26 -0.92 6.57
N GLU A 212 -18.96 -1.92 6.02
CA GLU A 212 -20.36 -1.76 5.63
C GLU A 212 -21.06 -0.96 6.72
N VAL A 213 -21.65 0.17 6.34
CA VAL A 213 -22.46 0.95 7.27
C VAL A 213 -23.65 0.06 7.57
N VAL A 214 -23.53 -0.81 8.59
CA VAL A 214 -24.67 -1.58 9.10
C VAL A 214 -25.71 -0.50 9.40
N PRO A 215 -26.85 -0.46 8.69
CA PRO A 215 -27.81 0.59 8.90
C PRO A 215 -28.25 0.52 10.35
N VAL A 216 -27.77 1.44 11.19
CA VAL A 216 -28.19 1.47 12.59
C VAL A 216 -29.64 1.92 12.58
N SER A 217 -30.57 0.96 12.64
CA SER A 217 -31.98 1.28 12.77
C SER A 217 -32.17 1.96 14.13
N LYS A 218 -32.36 3.28 14.12
CA LYS A 218 -32.74 4.02 15.34
C LYS A 218 -34.18 3.64 15.70
N LYS A 219 -34.35 2.72 16.64
CA LYS A 219 -35.65 2.41 17.25
C LYS A 219 -35.89 3.39 18.40
N VAL A 220 -36.90 4.24 18.27
CA VAL A 220 -37.36 5.11 19.35
C VAL A 220 -38.35 4.32 20.21
N VAL A 221 -38.02 4.09 21.47
CA VAL A 221 -38.89 3.40 22.43
C VAL A 221 -39.48 4.45 23.36
N LYS A 222 -40.82 4.52 23.44
CA LYS A 222 -41.52 5.30 24.47
C LYS A 222 -41.67 4.43 25.71
N VAL A 223 -41.09 4.87 26.82
CA VAL A 223 -41.16 4.17 28.11
C VAL A 223 -42.10 4.94 29.04
N LYS A 224 -42.98 4.22 29.72
CA LYS A 224 -43.84 4.76 30.79
C LYS A 224 -43.26 4.33 32.12
N PHE A 225 -43.10 5.26 33.05
CA PHE A 225 -42.64 4.99 34.41
C PHE A 225 -43.80 5.06 35.40
N GLU A 226 -43.80 4.15 36.37
CA GLU A 226 -44.70 4.20 37.52
C GLU A 226 -43.97 4.80 38.72
N ASN A 227 -44.41 5.98 39.16
CA ASN A 227 -43.81 6.66 40.31
C ASN A 227 -44.43 6.16 41.63
N LYS A 228 -44.13 4.92 42.00
CA LYS A 228 -44.74 4.25 43.17
C LYS A 228 -44.44 4.94 44.51
N ASN A 229 -43.32 5.66 44.59
CA ASN A 229 -42.86 6.32 45.81
C ASN A 229 -43.05 7.84 45.78
N ASN A 230 -43.81 8.37 44.81
CA ASN A 230 -44.10 9.79 44.65
C ASN A 230 -42.85 10.70 44.64
N LEU A 231 -41.79 10.24 43.97
CA LEU A 231 -40.52 10.95 43.81
C LEU A 231 -40.70 12.20 42.94
N ASP A 232 -39.92 13.26 43.20
CA ASP A 232 -39.87 14.42 42.31
C ASP A 232 -39.12 14.05 41.01
N LEU A 233 -39.87 13.94 39.92
CA LEU A 233 -39.34 13.58 38.61
C LEU A 233 -38.52 14.71 37.96
N ASN A 234 -38.56 15.92 38.52
CA ASN A 234 -37.75 17.04 38.05
C ASN A 234 -36.37 17.10 38.70
N ASP A 235 -36.18 16.40 39.82
CA ASP A 235 -34.90 16.28 40.51
C ASP A 235 -33.82 15.68 39.58
N PRO A 236 -32.67 16.35 39.38
CA PRO A 236 -31.59 15.87 38.54
C PRO A 236 -31.04 14.48 38.92
N ALA A 237 -31.01 14.15 40.21
CA ALA A 237 -30.56 12.85 40.71
C ALA A 237 -31.57 11.76 40.35
N VAL A 238 -32.88 12.05 40.47
CA VAL A 238 -33.96 11.13 40.06
C VAL A 238 -33.93 10.91 38.55
N LYS A 239 -33.80 11.97 37.74
CA LYS A 239 -33.66 11.88 36.27
C LYS A 239 -32.46 11.01 35.87
N LYS A 240 -31.31 11.21 36.51
CA LYS A 240 -30.09 10.43 36.24
C LYS A 240 -30.26 8.96 36.61
N ALA A 241 -30.88 8.67 37.74
CA ALA A 241 -31.17 7.30 38.18
C ALA A 241 -32.15 6.60 37.21
N MET A 242 -33.21 7.29 36.79
CA MET A 242 -34.18 6.76 35.82
C MET A 242 -33.54 6.48 34.46
N LEU A 243 -32.69 7.39 33.95
CA LEU A 243 -31.97 7.18 32.69
C LEU A 243 -31.04 5.97 32.77
N LYS A 244 -30.34 5.79 33.90
CA LYS A 244 -29.49 4.63 34.14
C LYS A 244 -30.31 3.33 34.18
N GLN A 245 -31.47 3.34 34.83
CA GLN A 245 -32.35 2.17 34.87
C GLN A 245 -32.85 1.80 33.48
N VAL A 246 -33.35 2.76 32.69
CA VAL A 246 -33.79 2.48 31.30
C VAL A 246 -32.66 1.93 30.46
N HIS A 247 -31.44 2.46 30.62
CA HIS A 247 -30.29 1.96 29.88
C HIS A 247 -29.99 0.50 30.21
N LEU A 248 -30.03 0.13 31.50
CA LEU A 248 -29.84 -1.26 31.95
C LEU A 248 -30.92 -2.20 31.40
N GLU A 249 -32.20 -1.81 31.45
CA GLU A 249 -33.30 -2.62 30.92
C GLU A 249 -33.19 -2.79 29.39
N MET A 250 -32.78 -1.75 28.66
CA MET A 250 -32.55 -1.83 27.21
C MET A 250 -31.38 -2.77 26.87
N LEU A 251 -30.31 -2.76 27.67
CA LEU A 251 -29.19 -3.70 27.50
C LEU A 251 -29.62 -5.14 27.76
N TYR A 252 -30.43 -5.37 28.80
CA TYR A 252 -30.93 -6.70 29.13
C TYR A 252 -31.87 -7.24 28.04
N ALA A 253 -32.81 -6.41 27.55
CA ALA A 253 -33.70 -6.78 26.44
C ALA A 253 -32.94 -7.08 25.14
N LYS A 254 -31.86 -6.33 24.85
CA LYS A 254 -30.98 -6.62 23.71
C LYS A 254 -30.29 -7.98 23.87
N PHE A 255 -29.73 -8.25 25.05
CA PHE A 255 -29.08 -9.53 25.34
C PHE A 255 -30.04 -10.72 25.19
N GLN A 256 -31.30 -10.60 25.62
CA GLN A 256 -32.31 -11.65 25.42
C GLN A 256 -32.72 -11.83 23.96
N ALA A 257 -32.82 -10.75 23.19
CA ALA A 257 -33.11 -10.83 21.75
C ALA A 257 -31.97 -11.50 20.97
N ASP A 258 -30.72 -11.22 21.34
CA ASP A 258 -29.54 -11.84 20.74
C ASP A 258 -29.47 -13.35 21.12
N TRP A 259 -29.78 -13.71 22.38
CA TRP A 259 -29.85 -15.10 22.84
C TRP A 259 -30.96 -15.94 22.15
N THR A 260 -32.13 -15.35 21.90
CA THR A 260 -33.22 -16.07 21.21
C THR A 260 -32.94 -16.25 19.72
N HIS A 261 -32.10 -15.40 19.12
CA HIS A 261 -31.68 -15.51 17.72
C HIS A 261 -30.61 -16.61 17.50
N ASP A 262 -29.84 -16.96 18.54
CA ASP A 262 -28.84 -18.03 18.50
C ASP A 262 -29.43 -19.42 18.80
N LEU A 263 -30.51 -19.52 19.57
CA LEU A 263 -31.21 -20.80 19.85
C LEU A 263 -32.21 -21.23 18.76
N GLY A 264 -32.42 -20.41 17.73
CA GLY A 264 -33.28 -20.71 16.57
C GLY A 264 -32.54 -21.24 15.34
N ARG A 265 -31.24 -21.54 15.47
CA ARG A 265 -30.41 -22.20 14.46
C ARG A 265 -29.91 -23.54 15.00
N ASP A 266 -30.84 -24.47 15.21
CA ASP A 266 -30.61 -25.92 15.24
C ASP A 266 -31.85 -26.62 14.67
#